data_AF-A0A1H8NNJ5-F1
#
_entry.id   AF-A0A1H8NNJ5-F1
#
_cell.length_a   1.000
_cell.length_b   1.000
_cell.length_c   1.000
_cell.angle_alpha   90.00
_cell.angle_beta   90.00
_cell.angle_gamma   90.00
#
_symmetry.space_group_name_H-M   'P 1'
#
loop_
_entity.id
_entity.type
_entity.pdbx_description
1 polymer ?
#
loop_
_entity_poly.entity_id
_entity_poly.type
_entity_poly.pdbx_seq_one_letter_code
_entity_poly.pdbx_strand_id
1 'polypeptide(L)'
;AFVSSALETGNSPDLADLAFTMQVGREAMESRLALTASSMTELETKLKGYLAGGRGIEGLYQGGVRREKDTLAEFTSDEDFTQVIAAWVAKGKYGKLLQLWVKGLSFDWKCIYGAARPRRISLPTYPFARVQYRIEAANEQPRNVVPLRAGTNEFDELAYAKLLDGVVSNTVSIAAAIKETEKLLSASSEG
;
A
#
# COMPACT_ATOMS: atom_id res chain seq x y z
N ALA A 1 -19.27 8.09 13.02
CA ALA A 1 -19.73 8.43 11.65
C ALA A 1 -20.66 7.35 11.11
N PHE A 2 -20.17 6.17 10.67
CA PHE A 2 -21.06 5.12 10.12
C PHE A 2 -22.05 4.55 11.15
N VAL A 3 -21.58 4.11 12.32
CA VAL A 3 -22.44 3.53 13.37
C VAL A 3 -23.51 4.54 13.82
N SER A 4 -23.10 5.79 14.06
CA SER A 4 -24.02 6.89 14.40
C SER A 4 -25.06 7.13 13.30
N SER A 5 -24.64 7.23 12.05
CA SER A 5 -25.55 7.43 10.91
C SER A 5 -26.50 6.24 10.68
N ALA A 6 -26.03 5.01 10.90
CA ALA A 6 -26.85 3.79 10.78
C ALA A 6 -27.91 3.70 11.88
N LEU A 7 -27.61 4.21 13.09
CA LEU A 7 -28.58 4.33 14.18
C LEU A 7 -29.60 5.45 13.89
N GLU A 8 -29.16 6.60 13.40
CA GLU A 8 -30.01 7.75 13.06
C GLU A 8 -31.01 7.45 11.93
N THR A 9 -30.60 6.63 10.95
CA THR A 9 -31.45 6.25 9.81
C THR A 9 -32.37 5.05 10.08
N GLY A 10 -32.26 4.41 11.25
CA GLY A 10 -33.06 3.24 11.62
C GLY A 10 -32.77 1.96 10.81
N ASN A 11 -31.85 2.01 9.85
CA ASN A 11 -31.42 0.89 9.02
C ASN A 11 -30.07 0.33 9.49
N SER A 12 -30.01 -0.01 10.78
CA SER A 12 -28.81 -0.59 11.36
C SER A 12 -28.66 -2.05 10.90
N PRO A 13 -27.50 -2.45 10.33
CA PRO A 13 -27.27 -3.84 9.98
C PRO A 13 -27.23 -4.71 11.24
N ASP A 14 -27.42 -6.01 11.05
CA ASP A 14 -27.23 -6.98 12.13
C ASP A 14 -25.79 -6.90 12.66
N LEU A 15 -25.65 -6.96 13.99
CA LEU A 15 -24.38 -6.88 14.68
C LEU A 15 -23.47 -8.06 14.31
N ALA A 16 -24.07 -9.24 14.06
CA ALA A 16 -23.34 -10.43 13.64
C ALA A 16 -22.70 -10.25 12.26
N ASP A 17 -23.44 -9.69 11.30
CA ASP A 17 -22.96 -9.39 9.95
C ASP A 17 -21.85 -8.32 9.97
N LEU A 18 -22.02 -7.29 10.80
CA LEU A 18 -21.02 -6.24 10.99
C LEU A 18 -19.72 -6.80 11.58
N ALA A 19 -19.80 -7.59 12.65
CA ALA A 19 -18.64 -8.23 13.27
C ALA A 19 -17.93 -9.17 12.29
N PHE A 20 -18.68 -9.99 11.56
CA PHE A 20 -18.13 -10.92 10.58
C PHE A 20 -17.39 -10.19 9.45
N THR A 21 -17.97 -9.09 8.95
CA THR A 21 -17.34 -8.26 7.92
C THR A 21 -16.03 -7.64 8.42
N MET A 22 -15.99 -7.17 9.67
CA MET A 22 -14.77 -6.60 10.24
C MET A 22 -13.68 -7.65 10.49
N GLN A 23 -14.06 -8.87 10.89
CA GLN A 23 -13.14 -9.95 11.22
C GLN A 23 -12.52 -10.62 9.99
N VAL A 24 -13.32 -10.90 8.95
CA VAL A 24 -12.89 -11.68 7.77
C VAL A 24 -12.72 -10.81 6.53
N GLY A 25 -13.34 -9.62 6.50
CA GLY A 25 -13.34 -8.73 5.33
C GLY A 25 -12.23 -7.68 5.33
N ARG A 26 -11.38 -7.61 6.36
CA ARG A 26 -10.32 -6.60 6.49
C ARG A 26 -8.99 -7.23 6.85
N GLU A 27 -7.92 -6.62 6.37
CA GLU A 27 -6.56 -6.97 6.76
C GLU A 27 -6.26 -6.47 8.18
N ALA A 28 -5.68 -7.34 9.00
CA ALA A 28 -5.33 -7.04 10.39
C ALA A 28 -3.96 -6.33 10.48
N MET A 29 -3.98 -5.00 10.34
CA MET A 29 -2.82 -4.12 10.42
C MET A 29 -2.16 -4.10 11.83
N GLU A 30 -1.09 -3.31 11.98
CA GLU A 30 -0.26 -3.26 13.19
C GLU A 30 -0.97 -2.69 14.43
N SER A 31 -1.77 -1.63 14.25
CA SER A 31 -2.56 -1.04 15.34
C SER A 31 -3.94 -1.67 15.36
N ARG A 32 -4.25 -2.40 16.44
CA ARG A 32 -5.49 -3.18 16.56
C ARG A 32 -6.34 -2.67 17.71
N LEU A 33 -7.62 -2.51 17.44
CA LEU A 33 -8.67 -2.20 18.41
C LEU A 33 -9.74 -3.28 18.30
N ALA A 34 -10.07 -3.90 19.43
CA ALA A 34 -11.12 -4.88 19.55
C ALA A 34 -12.10 -4.46 20.63
N LEU A 35 -13.37 -4.78 20.43
CA LEU A 35 -14.42 -4.49 21.37
C LEU A 35 -15.45 -5.62 21.40
N THR A 36 -16.08 -5.80 22.55
CA THR A 36 -17.28 -6.61 22.72
C THR A 36 -18.47 -5.68 22.87
N ALA A 37 -19.58 -5.98 22.19
CA ALA A 37 -20.84 -5.25 22.30
C ALA A 37 -21.99 -6.23 22.10
N SER A 38 -23.07 -6.00 22.84
CA SER A 38 -24.33 -6.75 22.75
C SER A 38 -25.39 -6.03 21.91
N SER A 39 -25.19 -4.74 21.62
CA SER A 39 -26.09 -3.92 20.82
C SER A 39 -25.35 -2.85 20.01
N MET A 40 -26.00 -2.34 18.96
CA MET A 40 -25.47 -1.25 18.14
C MET A 40 -25.29 0.05 18.95
N THR A 41 -26.17 0.32 19.92
CA THR A 41 -26.06 1.48 20.83
C THR A 41 -24.87 1.35 21.78
N GLU A 42 -24.63 0.16 22.33
CA GLU A 42 -23.46 -0.12 23.17
C GLU A 42 -22.16 0.03 22.36
N LEU A 43 -22.14 -0.49 21.13
CA LEU A 43 -21.03 -0.32 20.20
C LEU A 43 -20.71 1.16 19.98
N GLU A 44 -21.73 1.98 19.68
CA GLU A 44 -21.55 3.41 19.46
C GLU A 44 -20.98 4.11 20.69
N THR A 45 -21.51 3.79 21.87
CA THR A 45 -21.09 4.37 23.14
C THR A 45 -19.62 4.06 23.43
N LYS A 46 -19.20 2.80 23.25
CA LYS A 46 -17.81 2.37 23.44
C LYS A 46 -16.86 3.06 22.46
N LEU A 47 -17.26 3.19 21.19
CA LEU A 47 -16.46 3.90 20.18
C LEU A 47 -16.33 5.40 20.48
N LYS A 48 -17.43 6.06 20.89
CA LYS A 48 -17.39 7.47 21.32
C LYS A 48 -16.49 7.66 22.54
N GLY A 49 -16.61 6.77 23.53
CA GLY A 49 -15.75 6.79 24.72
C GLY A 49 -14.27 6.63 24.38
N TYR A 50 -13.93 5.75 23.43
CA TYR A 50 -12.57 5.59 22.94
C TYR A 50 -12.05 6.86 22.27
N LEU A 51 -12.84 7.47 21.38
CA LEU A 51 -12.49 8.72 20.70
C LEU A 51 -12.32 9.90 21.66
N ALA A 52 -13.07 9.91 22.77
CA ALA A 52 -12.93 10.90 23.84
C ALA A 52 -11.67 10.71 24.72
N GLY A 53 -10.85 9.68 24.45
CA GLY A 53 -9.65 9.37 25.23
C GLY A 53 -9.91 8.57 26.51
N GLY A 54 -11.12 8.02 26.67
CA GLY A 54 -11.47 7.15 27.80
C GLY A 54 -10.58 5.92 27.84
N ARG A 55 -9.91 5.68 28.97
CA ARG A 55 -9.08 4.49 29.22
C ARG A 55 -9.84 3.51 30.11
N GLY A 56 -9.65 2.21 29.88
CA GLY A 56 -10.24 1.16 30.73
C GLY A 56 -11.73 0.90 30.50
N ILE A 57 -12.25 1.19 29.31
CA ILE A 57 -13.62 0.85 28.92
C ILE A 57 -13.78 -0.68 28.94
N GLU A 58 -14.78 -1.18 29.67
CA GLU A 58 -15.00 -2.62 29.79
C GLU A 58 -15.28 -3.26 28.42
N GLY A 59 -14.55 -4.34 28.14
CA GLY A 59 -14.66 -5.06 26.89
C GLY A 59 -14.05 -4.33 25.70
N LEU A 60 -13.23 -3.28 25.92
CA LEU A 60 -12.39 -2.63 24.91
C LEU A 60 -10.93 -3.04 25.10
N TYR A 61 -10.30 -3.49 24.02
CA TYR A 61 -8.92 -3.96 24.00
C TYR A 61 -8.17 -3.24 22.88
N GLN A 62 -7.00 -2.72 23.19
CA GLN A 62 -6.12 -2.06 22.22
C GLN A 62 -4.71 -2.65 22.32
N GLY A 63 -4.02 -2.77 21.19
CA GLY A 63 -2.69 -3.35 21.13
C GLY A 63 -1.97 -3.02 19.83
N GLY A 64 -0.65 -3.22 19.83
CA GLY A 64 0.22 -2.91 18.70
C GLY A 64 1.15 -4.08 18.41
N VAL A 65 0.99 -4.70 17.24
CA VAL A 65 1.68 -5.96 16.87
C VAL A 65 3.21 -5.85 16.95
N ARG A 66 3.80 -4.67 16.69
CA ARG A 66 5.26 -4.48 16.72
C ARG A 66 5.91 -4.75 18.08
N ARG A 67 5.18 -4.62 19.19
CA ARG A 67 5.76 -4.81 20.53
C ARG A 67 5.74 -6.26 21.01
N GLU A 68 4.86 -7.09 20.46
CA GLU A 68 4.51 -8.40 21.03
C GLU A 68 4.65 -9.55 20.02
N LYS A 69 5.23 -9.28 18.84
CA LYS A 69 5.32 -10.23 17.72
C LYS A 69 6.17 -11.46 18.05
N ASP A 70 7.28 -11.26 18.77
CA ASP A 70 8.28 -12.31 19.02
C ASP A 70 7.81 -13.35 20.04
N THR A 71 6.92 -12.98 20.96
CA THR A 71 6.40 -13.89 22.00
C THR A 71 5.15 -14.65 21.58
N LEU A 72 4.48 -14.24 20.51
CA LEU A 72 3.18 -14.80 20.09
C LEU A 72 3.26 -15.71 18.85
N ALA A 73 4.35 -15.65 18.09
CA ALA A 73 4.54 -16.49 16.91
C ALA A 73 4.69 -17.99 17.24
N GLU A 74 5.13 -18.31 18.46
CA GLU A 74 5.27 -19.70 18.94
C GLU A 74 3.90 -20.35 19.24
N PHE A 75 2.88 -19.54 19.57
CA PHE A 75 1.54 -20.05 19.92
C PHE A 75 0.64 -20.32 18.71
N THR A 76 0.98 -19.83 17.51
CA THR A 76 0.11 -19.99 16.32
C THR A 76 0.30 -21.30 15.58
N SER A 77 1.38 -22.04 15.83
CA SER A 77 1.68 -23.32 15.19
C SER A 77 1.11 -24.54 15.92
N ASP A 78 0.65 -24.39 17.16
CA ASP A 78 0.15 -25.52 17.95
C ASP A 78 -1.31 -25.82 17.63
N GLU A 79 -1.57 -27.06 17.22
CA GLU A 79 -2.92 -27.60 16.99
C GLU A 79 -3.76 -27.51 18.27
N ASP A 80 -3.14 -27.66 19.44
CA ASP A 80 -3.75 -27.46 20.76
C ASP A 80 -4.36 -26.06 20.93
N PHE A 81 -3.74 -25.05 20.32
CA PHE A 81 -4.20 -23.67 20.45
C PHE A 81 -5.55 -23.45 19.76
N THR A 82 -5.81 -24.13 18.64
CA THR A 82 -7.12 -24.07 17.97
C THR A 82 -8.23 -24.68 18.83
N GLN A 83 -7.94 -25.75 19.58
CA GLN A 83 -8.87 -26.36 20.52
C GLN A 83 -9.16 -25.44 21.71
N VAL A 84 -8.13 -24.73 22.21
CA VAL A 84 -8.29 -23.73 23.28
C VAL A 84 -9.18 -22.57 22.82
N ILE A 85 -9.02 -22.08 21.59
CA ILE A 85 -9.89 -21.05 21.01
C ILE A 85 -11.32 -21.57 20.93
N ALA A 86 -11.54 -22.77 20.39
CA ALA A 86 -12.88 -23.38 20.30
C ALA A 86 -13.53 -23.51 21.69
N ALA A 87 -12.77 -23.92 22.70
CA ALA A 87 -13.26 -24.01 24.08
C ALA A 87 -13.59 -22.63 24.68
N TRP A 88 -12.85 -21.56 24.34
CA TRP A 88 -13.18 -20.20 24.77
C TRP A 88 -14.42 -19.66 24.08
N VAL A 89 -14.60 -19.95 22.79
CA VAL A 89 -15.81 -19.59 22.03
C VAL A 89 -17.02 -20.30 22.62
N ALA A 90 -16.94 -21.62 22.87
CA ALA A 90 -18.01 -22.40 23.47
C ALA A 90 -18.39 -21.91 24.89
N LYS A 91 -17.41 -21.38 25.64
CA LYS A 91 -17.62 -20.80 26.99
C LYS A 91 -17.98 -19.31 26.96
N GLY A 92 -18.13 -18.69 25.78
CA GLY A 92 -18.43 -17.25 25.64
C GLY A 92 -17.32 -16.31 26.12
N LYS A 93 -16.08 -16.79 26.25
CA LYS A 93 -14.94 -16.03 26.79
C LYS A 93 -14.22 -15.21 25.72
N TYR A 94 -14.95 -14.35 25.02
CA TYR A 94 -14.41 -13.53 23.93
C TYR A 94 -13.34 -12.53 24.38
N GLY A 95 -13.38 -12.06 25.63
CA GLY A 95 -12.41 -11.08 26.13
C GLY A 95 -10.95 -11.54 26.06
N LYS A 96 -10.67 -12.81 26.40
CA LYS A 96 -9.30 -13.35 26.33
C LYS A 96 -8.82 -13.49 24.89
N LEU A 97 -9.71 -13.93 24.00
CA LEU A 97 -9.41 -14.05 22.58
C LEU A 97 -9.05 -12.70 21.97
N LEU A 98 -9.83 -11.66 22.27
CA LEU A 98 -9.59 -10.31 21.77
C LEU A 98 -8.31 -9.71 22.33
N GLN A 99 -7.97 -9.95 23.61
CA GLN A 99 -6.70 -9.55 24.19
C GLN A 99 -5.49 -10.13 23.44
N LEU A 100 -5.55 -11.39 23.03
CA LEU A 100 -4.46 -12.01 22.26
C LEU A 100 -4.43 -11.50 20.83
N TRP A 101 -5.60 -11.32 20.20
CA TRP A 101 -5.70 -10.79 18.86
C TRP A 101 -5.10 -9.39 18.71
N VAL A 102 -5.38 -8.48 19.65
CA VAL A 102 -4.84 -7.11 19.59
C VAL A 102 -3.32 -7.06 19.77
N LYS A 103 -2.75 -8.07 20.44
CA LYS A 103 -1.29 -8.23 20.58
C LYS A 103 -0.61 -8.80 19.34
N GLY A 104 -1.38 -9.27 18.36
CA GLY A 104 -0.82 -9.71 17.07
C GLY A 104 -1.09 -11.16 16.72
N LEU A 105 -1.70 -11.95 17.60
CA LEU A 105 -2.08 -13.32 17.32
C LEU A 105 -2.95 -13.40 16.05
N SER A 106 -2.59 -14.30 15.14
CA SER A 106 -3.39 -14.66 13.98
C SER A 106 -4.16 -15.95 14.23
N PHE A 107 -5.46 -15.96 13.95
CA PHE A 107 -6.27 -17.18 13.96
C PHE A 107 -7.41 -17.06 12.96
N ASP A 108 -7.99 -18.19 12.58
CA ASP A 108 -9.13 -18.21 11.67
C ASP A 108 -10.43 -17.86 12.41
N TRP A 109 -10.92 -16.65 12.18
CA TRP A 109 -12.21 -16.17 12.69
C TRP A 109 -13.39 -17.02 12.23
N LYS A 110 -13.27 -17.75 11.11
CA LYS A 110 -14.35 -18.61 10.60
C LYS A 110 -14.70 -19.74 11.56
N CYS A 111 -13.75 -20.18 12.42
CA CYS A 111 -13.98 -21.22 13.42
C CYS A 111 -14.94 -20.79 14.54
N ILE A 112 -15.14 -19.48 14.73
CA ILE A 112 -16.08 -18.96 15.74
C ILE A 112 -17.53 -19.11 15.29
N TYR A 113 -17.76 -19.09 13.97
CA TYR A 113 -19.08 -19.17 13.40
C TYR A 113 -19.44 -20.63 13.11
N GLY A 114 -20.57 -21.07 13.65
CA GLY A 114 -21.13 -22.39 13.38
C GLY A 114 -21.73 -22.51 11.97
N ALA A 115 -22.78 -23.32 11.84
CA ALA A 115 -23.44 -23.55 10.55
C ALA A 115 -24.10 -22.30 9.96
N ALA A 116 -24.62 -21.39 10.81
CA ALA A 116 -25.17 -20.12 10.39
C ALA A 116 -24.06 -19.07 10.26
N ARG A 117 -23.58 -18.87 9.02
CA ARG A 117 -22.56 -17.85 8.72
C ARG A 117 -23.22 -16.49 8.47
N PRO A 118 -22.82 -15.44 9.21
CA PRO A 118 -23.26 -14.09 8.90
C PRO A 118 -22.82 -13.67 7.50
N ARG A 119 -23.50 -12.70 6.92
CA ARG A 119 -23.22 -12.17 5.59
C ARG A 119 -22.25 -10.99 5.68
N ARG A 120 -21.47 -10.80 4.62
CA ARG A 120 -20.63 -9.59 4.49
C ARG A 120 -21.50 -8.42 4.08
N ILE A 121 -21.34 -7.29 4.75
CA ILE A 121 -22.05 -6.04 4.47
C ILE A 121 -21.08 -4.97 3.96
N SER A 122 -21.62 -3.95 3.29
CA SER A 122 -20.83 -2.79 2.90
C SER A 122 -20.50 -1.95 4.14
N LEU A 123 -19.20 -1.77 4.40
CA LEU A 123 -18.69 -0.93 5.48
C LEU A 123 -17.72 0.11 4.91
N PRO A 124 -17.53 1.27 5.58
CA PRO A 124 -16.61 2.30 5.13
C PRO A 124 -15.22 1.76 4.82
N THR A 125 -14.67 2.14 3.67
CA THR A 125 -13.31 1.72 3.28
C THR A 125 -12.27 2.39 4.16
N TYR A 126 -11.03 1.89 4.10
CA TYR A 126 -9.92 2.42 4.89
C TYR A 126 -9.78 3.94 4.69
N PRO A 127 -9.74 4.74 5.77
CA PRO A 127 -9.60 6.18 5.67
C PRO A 127 -8.14 6.52 5.38
N PHE A 128 -7.77 6.60 4.10
CA PHE A 128 -6.42 6.99 3.71
C PHE A 128 -6.07 8.39 4.24
N ALA A 129 -4.84 8.51 4.74
CA ALA A 129 -4.29 9.79 5.13
C ALA A 129 -4.31 10.75 3.93
N ARG A 130 -4.91 11.93 4.12
CA ARG A 130 -4.94 12.97 3.09
C ARG A 130 -3.61 13.70 3.07
N VAL A 131 -2.64 13.14 2.36
CA VAL A 131 -1.33 13.76 2.15
C VAL A 131 -1.36 14.49 0.81
N GLN A 132 -1.02 15.79 0.84
CA GLN A 132 -0.83 16.57 -0.37
C GLN A 132 0.58 16.31 -0.90
N TYR A 133 0.68 15.60 -2.02
CA TYR A 133 1.94 15.47 -2.76
C TYR A 133 2.03 16.64 -3.74
N ARG A 134 3.00 17.54 -3.51
CA ARG A 134 3.29 18.64 -4.44
C ARG A 134 4.40 18.18 -5.39
N ILE A 135 4.22 18.42 -6.68
CA ILE A 135 5.32 18.30 -7.63
C ILE A 135 6.20 19.51 -7.41
N GLU A 136 7.38 19.30 -6.84
CA GLU A 136 8.44 20.29 -6.90
C GLU A 136 8.91 20.30 -8.35
N ALA A 137 8.63 21.38 -9.08
CA ALA A 137 9.27 21.61 -10.35
C ALA A 137 10.77 21.63 -10.06
N ALA A 138 11.48 20.58 -10.46
CA ALA A 138 12.93 20.62 -10.53
C ALA A 138 13.26 21.91 -11.27
N ASN A 139 14.07 22.76 -10.65
CA ASN A 139 14.61 23.95 -11.29
C ASN A 139 15.63 23.50 -12.34
N GLU A 140 15.18 22.72 -13.33
CA GLU A 140 15.90 22.53 -14.57
C GLU A 140 15.80 23.86 -15.30
N GLN A 141 16.83 24.68 -15.10
CA GLN A 141 17.14 25.75 -16.02
C GLN A 141 16.99 25.19 -17.44
N PRO A 142 16.29 25.89 -18.35
CA PRO A 142 16.13 25.40 -19.70
C PRO A 142 17.53 25.11 -20.25
N ARG A 143 17.85 23.82 -20.44
CA ARG A 143 19.04 23.42 -21.18
C ARG A 143 18.95 24.15 -22.50
N ASN A 144 19.94 25.02 -22.75
CA ASN A 144 20.02 25.85 -23.93
C ASN A 144 19.95 24.93 -25.16
N VAL A 145 18.74 24.76 -25.70
CA VAL A 145 18.50 24.01 -26.93
C VAL A 145 19.00 24.92 -28.03
N VAL A 146 20.25 24.72 -28.43
CA VAL A 146 20.81 25.36 -29.61
C VAL A 146 19.89 24.98 -30.77
N PRO A 147 19.23 25.94 -31.44
CA PRO A 147 18.36 25.60 -32.56
C PRO A 147 19.21 24.95 -33.64
N LEU A 148 18.74 23.81 -34.14
CA LEU A 148 19.32 23.14 -35.30
C LEU A 148 19.28 24.15 -36.45
N ARG A 149 20.41 24.79 -36.76
CA ARG A 149 20.51 25.69 -37.90
C ARG A 149 20.19 24.86 -39.14
N ALA A 150 19.15 25.26 -39.87
CA ALA A 150 18.91 24.79 -41.22
C ALA A 150 20.02 25.35 -42.12
N GLY A 151 21.20 24.75 -42.06
CA GLY A 151 22.25 24.94 -43.03
C GLY A 151 21.93 24.07 -44.24
N THR A 152 21.89 24.67 -45.43
CA THR A 152 21.99 23.99 -46.71
C THR A 152 23.38 23.35 -46.78
N ASN A 153 23.56 22.23 -46.09
CA ASN A 153 24.75 21.42 -46.23
C ASN A 153 24.67 20.74 -47.60
N GLU A 154 25.43 21.24 -48.57
CA GLU A 154 25.81 20.42 -49.72
C GLU A 154 26.63 19.24 -49.19
N PHE A 155 25.93 18.15 -48.94
CA PHE A 155 26.49 16.93 -48.41
C PHE A 155 27.17 16.20 -49.56
N ASP A 156 28.51 16.20 -49.61
CA ASP A 156 29.25 15.42 -50.60
C ASP A 156 29.25 13.93 -50.20
N GLU A 157 28.19 13.25 -50.62
CA GLU A 157 27.91 11.84 -50.34
C GLU A 157 29.04 10.90 -50.81
N LEU A 158 29.77 11.28 -51.87
CA LEU A 158 30.87 10.49 -52.43
C LEU A 158 32.13 10.54 -51.56
N ALA A 159 32.40 11.68 -50.91
CA ALA A 159 33.53 11.81 -49.99
C ALA A 159 33.32 10.98 -48.72
N TYR A 160 32.11 11.01 -48.17
CA TYR A 160 31.74 10.21 -47.00
C TYR A 160 31.71 8.71 -47.28
N ALA A 161 31.18 8.30 -48.44
CA ALA A 161 31.15 6.88 -48.82
C ALA A 161 32.56 6.27 -48.89
N LYS A 162 33.56 7.02 -49.39
CA LYS A 162 34.96 6.56 -49.42
C LYS A 162 35.58 6.42 -48.04
N LEU A 163 35.26 7.34 -47.12
CA LEU A 163 35.74 7.24 -45.73
C LEU A 163 35.12 6.04 -45.02
N LEU A 164 33.83 5.78 -45.24
CA LEU A 164 33.14 4.62 -44.68
C LEU A 164 33.73 3.31 -45.21
N ASP A 165 33.98 3.22 -46.52
CA ASP A 165 34.60 2.04 -47.12
C ASP A 165 36.04 1.82 -46.60
N GLY A 166 36.79 2.91 -46.37
CA GLY A 166 38.12 2.85 -45.77
C GLY A 166 38.14 2.34 -44.32
N VAL A 167 37.14 2.73 -43.51
CA VAL A 167 37.01 2.25 -42.12
C VAL A 167 36.51 0.80 -42.08
N VAL A 168 35.58 0.42 -42.96
CA VAL A 168 35.06 -0.96 -43.04
C VAL A 168 36.12 -1.92 -43.57
N SER A 169 36.96 -1.48 -44.51
CA SER A 169 38.12 -2.24 -44.99
C SER A 169 39.33 -2.19 -44.04
N ASN A 170 39.22 -1.50 -42.91
CA ASN A 170 40.28 -1.27 -41.91
C ASN A 170 41.58 -0.68 -42.52
N THR A 171 41.45 0.03 -43.64
CA THR A 171 42.54 0.75 -44.30
C THR A 171 42.75 2.14 -43.68
N VAL A 172 41.71 2.68 -43.02
CA VAL A 172 41.75 3.96 -42.31
C VAL A 172 41.25 3.76 -40.88
N SER A 173 41.97 4.31 -39.91
CA SER A 173 41.57 4.28 -38.50
C SER A 173 40.40 5.25 -38.24
N ILE A 174 39.48 4.85 -37.36
CA ILE A 174 38.29 5.64 -36.96
C ILE A 174 38.68 7.07 -36.53
N ALA A 175 39.79 7.23 -35.81
CA ALA A 175 40.26 8.53 -35.36
C ALA A 175 40.70 9.44 -36.54
N ALA A 176 41.27 8.86 -37.60
CA ALA A 176 41.64 9.59 -38.80
C ALA A 176 40.41 9.97 -39.64
N ALA A 177 39.42 9.08 -39.71
CA ALA A 177 38.15 9.36 -40.38
C ALA A 177 37.39 10.51 -39.71
N ILE A 178 37.32 10.54 -38.37
CA ILE A 178 36.67 11.63 -37.62
C ILE A 178 37.34 12.98 -37.92
N LYS A 179 38.69 13.03 -37.88
CA LYS A 179 39.44 14.26 -38.16
C LYS A 179 39.22 14.77 -39.59
N GLU A 180 39.12 13.88 -40.58
CA GLU A 180 38.88 14.29 -41.96
C GLU A 180 37.43 14.75 -42.17
N THR A 181 36.46 14.14 -41.49
CA THR A 181 35.06 14.63 -41.51
C THR A 181 34.92 16.01 -40.86
N GLU A 182 35.62 16.27 -39.75
CA GLU A 182 35.64 17.60 -39.12
C GLU A 182 36.27 18.66 -40.03
N LYS A 183 37.32 18.27 -40.76
CA LYS A 183 37.97 19.15 -41.74
C LYS A 183 37.06 19.47 -42.92
N LEU A 184 36.32 18.49 -43.46
CA LEU A 184 35.34 18.70 -44.51
C LEU A 184 34.18 19.60 -44.03
N LEU A 185 33.68 19.39 -42.81
CA LEU A 185 32.68 20.26 -42.18
C LEU A 185 33.17 21.69 -41.95
N SER A 186 34.46 21.87 -41.65
CA SER A 186 35.07 23.21 -41.50
C SER A 186 35.30 23.93 -42.84
N ALA A 187 35.65 23.19 -43.91
CA ALA A 187 35.88 23.77 -45.23
C ALA A 187 34.58 24.23 -45.91
N SER A 188 33.45 23.57 -45.63
CA SER A 188 32.12 23.99 -46.09
C SER A 188 31.54 25.17 -45.31
N SER A 189 32.21 25.66 -44.27
CA SER A 189 31.80 26.80 -43.44
C SER A 189 32.43 28.14 -43.87
N GLU A 190 33.40 28.15 -44.79
CA GLU A 190 34.12 29.36 -45.23
C GLU A 190 33.80 29.82 -46.67
N GLY A 191 32.87 29.16 -47.37
CA GLY A 191 32.36 29.59 -48.69
C GLY A 191 30.90 30.05 -48.62
#